data_AF-A0A419A609-F1
#
_entry.id   AF-A0A419A609-F1
#
_cell.length_a   1.000
_cell.length_b   1.000
_cell.length_c   1.000
_cell.angle_alpha   90.00
_cell.angle_beta   90.00
_cell.angle_gamma   90.00
#
_symmetry.space_group_name_H-M   'P 1'
#
loop_
_entity.id
_entity.type
_entity.pdbx_description
1 polymer ?
#
loop_
_entity_poly.entity_id
_entity_poly.type
_entity_poly.pdbx_seq_one_letter_code
_entity_poly.pdbx_strand_id
1 'polypeptide(L)' 'MELYSFLRQLADSWALLALTLFFVGMVGFVFRPGSRVAQKDAAESIFRHETRPATADEKESR' A
#
# COMPACT_ATOMS: atom_id res chain seq x y z
N MET A 1 -19.65 -27.36 -29.82
CA MET A 1 -19.54 -25.89 -29.70
C MET A 1 -19.60 -25.38 -28.27
N GLU A 2 -20.10 -26.16 -27.30
CA GLU A 2 -20.16 -25.81 -25.87
C GLU A 2 -18.80 -25.42 -25.24
N LEU A 3 -17.77 -26.26 -25.37
CA LEU A 3 -16.47 -26.02 -24.73
C LEU A 3 -15.75 -24.77 -25.29
N TYR A 4 -15.86 -24.52 -26.59
CA TYR A 4 -15.24 -23.35 -27.23
C TYR A 4 -15.87 -22.04 -26.74
N SER A 5 -17.20 -22.00 -26.60
CA SER A 5 -17.91 -20.84 -26.06
C SER A 5 -17.50 -20.56 -24.61
N PHE A 6 -17.38 -21.61 -23.80
CA PHE A 6 -16.93 -21.50 -22.41
C PHE A 6 -15.50 -20.96 -22.30
N LEU A 7 -14.55 -21.54 -23.04
CA LEU A 7 -13.15 -21.10 -23.04
C LEU A 7 -13.00 -19.65 -23.53
N ARG A 8 -13.83 -19.23 -24.49
CA ARG A 8 -13.84 -17.87 -25.02
C ARG A 8 -14.37 -16.86 -24.02
N GLN A 9 -15.48 -17.16 -23.33
CA GLN A 9 -16.00 -16.29 -22.27
C GLN A 9 -15.01 -16.15 -21.11
N LEU A 10 -14.32 -17.22 -20.76
CA LEU A 10 -13.25 -17.20 -19.76
C LEU A 10 -12.08 -16.33 -20.21
N ALA A 11 -11.63 -16.45 -21.47
CA ALA A 11 -10.54 -15.66 -22.01
C ALA A 11 -10.88 -14.17 -22.14
N ASP A 12 -12.10 -13.83 -22.59
CA ASP A 12 -12.53 -12.45 -22.80
C ASP A 12 -12.64 -11.65 -21.49
N SER A 13 -12.89 -12.31 -20.35
CA SER A 13 -13.13 -11.65 -19.06
C SER A 13 -11.95 -11.68 -18.08
N TRP A 14 -10.86 -12.37 -18.41
CA TRP A 14 -9.70 -12.57 -17.53
C TRP A 14 -8.98 -11.26 -17.16
N ALA A 15 -8.83 -10.34 -18.11
CA ALA A 15 -8.19 -9.05 -17.87
C ALA A 15 -9.01 -8.17 -16.90
N LEU A 16 -10.34 -8.16 -17.06
CA LEU A 16 -11.24 -7.45 -16.15
C LEU A 16 -11.19 -8.05 -14.74
N LEU A 17 -11.19 -9.38 -14.65
CA LEU A 17 -11.06 -10.11 -13.38
C LEU A 17 -9.75 -9.77 -12.67
N ALA A 18 -8.63 -9.73 -13.39
CA ALA A 18 -7.33 -9.35 -12.83
C ALA A 18 -7.33 -7.92 -12.27
N LEU A 19 -7.91 -6.96 -12.99
CA LEU A 19 -8.03 -5.57 -12.52
C LEU A 19 -8.93 -5.45 -11.29
N THR A 20 -10.05 -6.18 -11.26
CA THR A 20 -10.94 -6.21 -10.08
C THR A 20 -10.24 -6.81 -8.87
N LEU A 21 -9.54 -7.94 -9.02
CA LEU A 21 -8.78 -8.56 -7.92
C LEU A 21 -7.65 -7.66 -7.44
N PHE A 22 -6.93 -7.00 -8.35
CA PHE A 22 -5.90 -6.03 -8.00
C PHE A 22 -6.49 -4.86 -7.20
N PHE A 23 -7.63 -4.31 -7.64
CA PHE A 23 -8.31 -3.23 -6.94
C PHE A 23 -8.72 -3.64 -5.53
N VAL A 24 -9.39 -4.78 -5.36
CA VAL A 24 -9.76 -5.31 -4.03
C VAL A 24 -8.51 -5.58 -3.17
N GLY A 25 -7.43 -6.09 -3.77
CA GLY A 25 -6.15 -6.27 -3.12
C GLY A 25 -5.55 -4.96 -2.59
N MET A 26 -5.62 -3.89 -3.39
CA MET A 26 -5.16 -2.55 -2.98
C MET A 26 -6.03 -1.98 -1.86
N VAL A 27 -7.36 -2.13 -1.96
CA VAL A 27 -8.30 -1.73 -0.90
C VAL A 27 -7.96 -2.46 0.40
N GLY A 28 -7.80 -3.80 0.36
CA GLY A 28 -7.39 -4.59 1.52
C GLY A 28 -6.01 -4.21 2.07
N PHE A 29 -5.06 -3.86 1.20
CA PHE A 29 -3.74 -3.38 1.60
C PHE A 29 -3.80 -2.06 2.37
N VAL A 30 -4.62 -1.09 1.94
CA VAL A 30 -4.83 0.18 2.64
C VAL A 30 -5.45 -0.04 4.02
N PHE A 31 -6.40 -0.97 4.13
CA PHE A 31 -7.02 -1.32 5.41
C PHE A 31 -6.16 -2.25 6.30
N ARG A 32 -4.99 -2.70 5.83
CA ARG A 32 -4.11 -3.57 6.62
C ARG A 32 -3.61 -2.80 7.86
N PRO A 33 -3.84 -3.31 9.10
CA PRO A 33 -3.59 -2.59 10.36
C PRO A 33 -2.10 -2.56 10.74
N GLY A 34 -1.23 -2.11 9.82
CA GLY A 34 0.21 -1.89 10.02
C GLY A 34 0.73 -0.56 9.46
N SER A 35 -0.06 0.16 8.65
CA SER A 35 0.35 1.45 8.08
C SER A 35 0.35 2.58 9.13
N ARG A 36 -0.32 2.41 10.27
CA ARG A 36 -0.42 3.44 11.32
C ARG A 36 0.93 3.96 11.82
N VAL A 37 1.96 3.10 11.89
CA VAL A 37 3.29 3.52 12.36
C VAL A 37 3.99 4.39 11.32
N ALA A 38 4.00 3.98 10.05
CA ALA A 38 4.62 4.77 8.97
C ALA A 38 3.89 6.11 8.72
N GLN A 39 2.57 6.11 8.81
CA GLN A 39 1.75 7.33 8.67
C GLN A 39 1.98 8.29 9.85
N LYS A 40 2.10 7.75 11.08
CA LYS A 40 2.42 8.55 12.27
C LYS A 40 3.85 9.11 12.17
N ASP A 41 4.82 8.31 11.73
CA ASP A 41 6.21 8.71 11.61
C ASP A 41 6.40 9.84 10.57
N ALA A 42 5.69 9.78 9.45
CA ALA A 42 5.64 10.85 8.45
C ALA A 42 4.98 12.13 9.00
N ALA A 43 3.87 12.01 9.72
CA ALA A 43 3.17 13.16 10.33
C ALA A 43 4.00 13.82 11.46
N GLU A 44 4.75 13.02 12.21
CA GLU A 44 5.57 13.47 13.35
C GLU A 44 6.96 13.95 12.88
N SER A 45 7.31 13.80 11.60
CA SER A 45 8.63 14.16 11.04
C SER A 45 9.01 15.65 11.22
N ILE A 46 8.06 16.56 11.03
CA ILE A 46 8.27 18.01 11.20
C ILE A 46 8.31 18.39 12.68
N PHE A 47 7.55 17.70 13.52
CA PHE A 47 7.43 18.00 14.96
C PHE A 47 8.40 17.19 15.84
N ARG A 48 9.23 16.32 15.24
CA ARG A 48 10.10 15.38 15.97
C ARG A 48 11.07 16.07 16.94
N HIS A 49 11.39 17.34 16.71
CA HIS A 49 12.31 18.13 17.53
C HIS A 49 11.64 19.23 18.36
N GLU A 50 10.30 19.32 18.34
CA GLU A 50 9.54 20.31 19.12
C GLU A 50 9.56 19.98 20.63
N THR A 51 9.46 18.69 20.98
CA THR A 51 9.39 18.25 22.39
C THR A 51 10.76 18.10 23.04
N ARG A 52 11.82 17.85 22.26
CA ARG A 52 13.22 17.79 22.74
C ARG A 52 14.19 18.15 21.61
N PRO A 53 15.14 19.07 21.83
CA PRO A 53 16.14 19.39 20.82
C PRO A 53 17.02 18.17 20.49
N ALA A 54 17.46 18.06 19.24
CA ALA A 54 18.42 17.03 18.81
C ALA A 54 19.69 17.12 19.67
N THR A 55 20.09 15.99 20.26
CA THR A 55 21.32 15.92 21.06
C THR A 55 22.53 16.09 20.15
N ALA A 56 23.56 16.80 20.64
CA ALA A 56 24.72 17.20 19.84
C ALA A 56 25.43 16.02 19.11
N ASP A 57 25.36 14.82 19.66
CA ASP A 57 25.92 13.59 19.07
C ASP A 57 25.32 13.21 17.70
N GLU A 58 24.06 13.58 17.40
CA GLU A 58 23.44 13.26 16.10
C GLU A 58 23.89 14.18 14.96
N LYS A 59 24.42 15.37 15.28
CA LYS A 59 24.94 16.30 14.26
C LYS A 59 26.32 15.86 13.73
N GLU A 60 27.05 15.05 14.48
CA GLU A 60 28.41 14.63 14.15
C GLU A 60 28.46 13.34 13.30
N SER A 61 27.34 12.60 13.20
CA SER A 61 27.27 11.34 12.46
C SER A 61 26.69 11.44 11.04
N ARG A 62 26.45 12.65 10.50
CA ARG A 62 25.89 12.86 9.15
C ARG A 62 26.91 13.42 8.17
#